data_AF-A0A6C0IDB5-F1
#
_entry.id   AF-A0A6C0IDB5-F1
#
_cell.length_a   1.000
_cell.length_b   1.000
_cell.length_c   1.000
_cell.angle_alpha   90.00
_cell.angle_beta   90.00
_cell.angle_gamma   90.00
#
_symmetry.space_group_name_H-M   'P 1'
#
loop_
_entity.id
_entity.type
_entity.pdbx_description
1 polymer ?
#
loop_
_entity_poly.entity_id
_entity_poly.type
_entity_poly.pdbx_seq_one_letter_code
_entity_poly.pdbx_strand_id
1 'polypeptide(L)'
;MLFTKLFRYVLTTTLQYNIDESHGLSHSMNTLYYANQIFREEVLIRPEIQFHERLIYVSAIIHDMCDKKYTDKSRELVNIERFLGESLKPFEIEATTKIISTMPYSYVKEHGFPDLGEYQTAYNIVREADLLTAYDFDRSIIYHMNNHIVLDLQTSFHNAKTLFSERVFRHNEDGLFFTDYAKKQSIVLHDNAFQRMWFWKNILDYEKFGFPDDSSKP
;
A
#
# COMPACT_ATOMS: atom_id res chain seq x y z
N MET A 1 -2.64 -24.53 1.75
CA MET A 1 -1.95 -23.32 2.23
C MET A 1 -2.62 -22.09 1.62
N LEU A 2 -3.39 -21.33 2.41
CA LEU A 2 -4.18 -20.18 1.93
C LEU A 2 -3.29 -19.05 1.41
N PHE A 3 -2.29 -18.61 2.18
CA PHE A 3 -1.38 -17.54 1.77
C PHE A 3 -0.62 -17.84 0.47
N THR A 4 -0.19 -19.10 0.27
CA THR A 4 0.42 -19.50 -1.00
C THR A 4 -0.53 -19.30 -2.19
N LYS A 5 -1.84 -19.59 -2.02
CA LYS A 5 -2.84 -19.32 -3.06
C LYS A 5 -3.00 -17.81 -3.29
N LEU A 6 -3.11 -17.02 -2.22
CA LEU A 6 -3.28 -15.56 -2.31
C LEU A 6 -2.09 -14.90 -3.01
N PHE A 7 -0.85 -15.21 -2.61
CA PHE A 7 0.34 -14.63 -3.25
C PHE A 7 0.53 -15.12 -4.69
N ARG A 8 0.12 -16.36 -5.02
CA ARG A 8 0.06 -16.80 -6.42
C ARG A 8 -0.96 -16.02 -7.23
N TYR A 9 -2.10 -15.69 -6.62
CA TYR A 9 -3.10 -14.83 -7.25
C TYR A 9 -2.53 -13.43 -7.50
N VAL A 10 -1.91 -12.81 -6.49
CA VAL A 10 -1.22 -11.51 -6.64
C VAL A 10 -0.20 -11.54 -7.77
N LEU A 11 0.67 -12.55 -7.82
CA LEU A 11 1.66 -12.71 -8.88
C LEU A 11 1.01 -12.84 -10.26
N THR A 12 -0.01 -13.69 -10.40
CA THR A 12 -0.70 -13.91 -11.67
C THR A 12 -1.40 -12.64 -12.15
N THR A 13 -2.10 -11.95 -11.25
CA THR A 13 -2.81 -10.69 -11.55
C THR A 13 -1.84 -9.57 -11.91
N THR A 14 -0.72 -9.45 -11.18
CA THR A 14 0.36 -8.50 -11.48
C THR A 14 0.88 -8.71 -12.91
N LEU A 15 1.16 -9.96 -13.29
CA LEU A 15 1.62 -10.30 -14.64
C LEU A 15 0.54 -10.06 -15.71
N GLN A 16 -0.73 -10.40 -15.41
CA GLN A 16 -1.83 -10.26 -16.35
C GLN A 16 -2.12 -8.80 -16.70
N TYR A 17 -2.03 -7.90 -15.73
CA TYR A 17 -2.35 -6.47 -15.89
C TYR A 17 -1.13 -5.56 -16.00
N ASN A 18 0.08 -6.13 -16.03
CA ASN A 18 1.34 -5.37 -15.98
C ASN A 18 1.35 -4.35 -14.83
N ILE A 19 0.89 -4.76 -13.66
CA ILE A 19 0.96 -3.94 -12.45
C ILE A 19 2.44 -3.73 -12.13
N ASP A 20 2.86 -2.48 -12.00
CA ASP A 20 4.26 -2.18 -11.75
C ASP A 20 4.67 -2.55 -10.31
N GLU A 21 5.99 -2.60 -10.07
CA GLU A 21 6.55 -3.10 -8.81
C GLU A 21 6.11 -2.31 -7.57
N SER A 22 5.60 -1.07 -7.74
CA SER A 22 5.08 -0.26 -6.64
C SER A 22 3.75 -0.76 -6.07
N HIS A 23 2.98 -1.55 -6.83
CA HIS A 23 1.68 -2.10 -6.41
C HIS A 23 1.62 -3.65 -6.52
N GLY A 24 2.75 -4.30 -6.80
CA GLY A 24 2.86 -5.75 -6.98
C GLY A 24 3.07 -6.55 -5.68
N LEU A 25 3.82 -7.66 -5.78
CA LEU A 25 4.03 -8.61 -4.68
C LEU A 25 4.66 -7.98 -3.42
N SER A 26 5.69 -7.14 -3.59
CA SER A 26 6.40 -6.51 -2.47
C SER A 26 5.47 -5.66 -1.61
N HIS A 27 4.61 -4.86 -2.26
CA HIS A 27 3.59 -4.08 -1.58
C HIS A 27 2.62 -4.96 -0.79
N SER A 28 2.09 -6.02 -1.41
CA SER A 28 1.20 -6.97 -0.73
C SER A 28 1.83 -7.61 0.52
N MET A 29 3.14 -7.89 0.47
CA MET A 29 3.89 -8.42 1.62
C MET A 29 4.06 -7.37 2.73
N ASN A 30 4.39 -6.13 2.38
CA ASN A 30 4.54 -5.03 3.34
C ASN A 30 3.20 -4.67 4.01
N THR A 31 2.10 -4.65 3.25
CA THR A 31 0.76 -4.42 3.80
C THR A 31 0.35 -5.54 4.74
N LEU A 32 0.62 -6.81 4.39
CA LEU A 32 0.39 -7.92 5.30
C LEU A 32 1.22 -7.80 6.59
N TYR A 33 2.49 -7.40 6.48
CA TYR A 33 3.36 -7.18 7.63
C TYR A 33 2.75 -6.14 8.59
N TYR A 34 2.40 -4.95 8.10
CA TYR A 34 1.82 -3.92 8.97
C TYR A 34 0.43 -4.31 9.49
N ALA A 35 -0.39 -4.98 8.68
CA ALA A 35 -1.68 -5.47 9.15
C ALA A 35 -1.53 -6.46 10.30
N ASN A 36 -0.51 -7.34 10.26
CA ASN A 36 -0.18 -8.23 11.36
C ASN A 36 0.30 -7.48 12.61
N GLN A 37 1.17 -6.47 12.46
CA GLN A 37 1.63 -5.70 13.61
C GLN A 37 0.48 -4.94 14.30
N ILE A 38 -0.37 -4.28 13.52
CA ILE A 38 -1.54 -3.59 14.05
C ILE A 38 -2.49 -4.60 14.72
N PHE A 39 -2.82 -5.71 14.04
CA PHE A 39 -3.71 -6.74 14.59
C PHE A 39 -3.21 -7.28 15.94
N ARG A 40 -1.91 -7.54 16.07
CA ARG A 40 -1.31 -8.07 17.30
C ARG A 40 -1.46 -7.14 18.50
N GLU A 41 -1.44 -5.83 18.27
CA GLU A 41 -1.69 -4.85 19.33
C GLU A 41 -3.20 -4.68 19.58
N GLU A 42 -4.00 -4.59 18.53
CA GLU A 42 -5.44 -4.37 18.64
C GLU A 42 -6.17 -5.55 19.29
N VAL A 43 -5.74 -6.81 19.07
CA VAL A 43 -6.37 -7.99 19.69
C VAL A 43 -6.20 -8.03 21.21
N LEU A 44 -5.18 -7.34 21.75
CA LEU A 44 -5.00 -7.22 23.21
C LEU A 44 -6.02 -6.25 23.82
N ILE A 45 -6.47 -5.28 23.03
CA ILE A 45 -7.42 -4.23 23.45
C ILE A 45 -8.87 -4.66 23.13
N ARG A 46 -9.05 -5.36 22.01
CA ARG A 46 -10.33 -5.80 21.43
C ARG A 46 -10.25 -7.28 21.03
N PRO A 47 -10.30 -8.22 21.99
CA PRO A 47 -10.13 -9.64 21.70
C PRO A 47 -11.09 -10.22 20.65
N GLU A 48 -12.26 -9.60 20.47
CA GLU A 48 -13.24 -9.96 19.45
C GLU A 48 -12.68 -9.85 18.02
N ILE A 49 -11.66 -9.02 17.77
CA ILE A 49 -11.06 -8.89 16.44
C ILE A 49 -10.36 -10.18 15.99
N GLN A 50 -10.06 -11.09 16.92
CA GLN A 50 -9.49 -12.41 16.62
C GLN A 50 -10.36 -13.19 15.62
N PHE A 51 -11.68 -12.99 15.63
CA PHE A 51 -12.58 -13.63 14.66
C PHE A 51 -12.42 -13.08 13.24
N HIS A 52 -11.80 -11.91 13.07
CA HIS A 52 -11.57 -11.26 11.79
C HIS A 52 -10.11 -11.37 11.30
N GLU A 53 -9.22 -12.08 12.02
CA GLU A 53 -7.80 -12.20 11.64
C GLU A 53 -7.62 -12.65 10.19
N ARG A 54 -8.36 -13.69 9.79
CA ARG A 54 -8.27 -14.23 8.43
C ARG A 54 -8.74 -13.23 7.38
N LEU A 55 -9.82 -12.51 7.67
CA LEU A 55 -10.35 -11.44 6.81
C LEU A 55 -9.31 -10.34 6.61
N ILE A 56 -8.70 -9.87 7.70
CA ILE A 56 -7.66 -8.84 7.70
C ILE A 56 -6.49 -9.24 6.78
N TYR A 57 -5.94 -10.44 6.95
CA TYR A 57 -4.80 -10.89 6.15
C TYR A 57 -5.16 -11.11 4.69
N VAL A 58 -6.34 -11.67 4.40
CA VAL A 58 -6.81 -11.85 3.02
C VAL A 58 -6.95 -10.48 2.33
N SER A 59 -7.67 -9.54 2.96
CA SER A 59 -7.84 -8.18 2.45
C SER A 59 -6.50 -7.47 2.24
N ALA A 60 -5.60 -7.53 3.22
CA ALA A 60 -4.26 -6.91 3.13
C ALA A 60 -3.45 -7.43 1.93
N ILE A 61 -3.51 -8.73 1.64
CA ILE A 61 -2.74 -9.32 0.53
C ILE A 61 -3.33 -8.94 -0.84
N ILE A 62 -4.65 -8.84 -0.98
CA ILE A 62 -5.28 -8.72 -2.31
C ILE A 62 -5.85 -7.33 -2.64
N HIS A 63 -5.82 -6.37 -1.72
CA HIS A 63 -6.54 -5.10 -1.88
C HIS A 63 -6.24 -4.38 -3.21
N ASP A 64 -4.98 -4.36 -3.63
CA ASP A 64 -4.54 -3.66 -4.85
C ASP A 64 -4.81 -4.44 -6.14
N MET A 65 -5.27 -5.69 -6.06
CA MET A 65 -5.61 -6.50 -7.23
C MET A 65 -6.90 -6.03 -7.93
N CYS A 66 -7.59 -5.04 -7.37
CA CYS A 66 -8.77 -4.39 -7.95
C CYS A 66 -8.60 -2.86 -8.11
N ASP A 67 -7.34 -2.36 -8.11
CA ASP A 67 -7.09 -0.93 -8.28
C ASP A 67 -7.53 -0.47 -9.69
N LYS A 68 -8.33 0.60 -9.72
CA LYS A 68 -8.85 1.25 -10.94
C LYS A 68 -7.73 1.78 -11.84
N LYS A 69 -6.52 2.01 -11.31
CA LYS A 69 -5.36 2.44 -12.09
C LYS A 69 -4.96 1.41 -13.17
N TYR A 70 -5.15 0.12 -12.88
CA TYR A 70 -4.70 -0.98 -13.75
C TYR A 70 -5.85 -1.80 -14.32
N THR A 71 -7.02 -1.78 -13.68
CA THR A 71 -8.09 -2.74 -13.95
C THR A 71 -9.49 -2.13 -13.98
N ASP A 72 -10.44 -2.83 -14.60
CA ASP A 72 -11.86 -2.60 -14.35
C ASP A 72 -12.23 -3.19 -12.99
N LYS A 73 -12.33 -2.31 -11.99
CA LYS A 73 -12.64 -2.68 -10.60
C LYS A 73 -13.87 -3.58 -10.47
N SER A 74 -14.93 -3.34 -11.26
CA SER A 74 -16.16 -4.13 -11.13
C SER A 74 -15.93 -5.59 -11.55
N ARG A 75 -15.21 -5.79 -12.65
CA ARG A 75 -14.83 -7.11 -13.15
C ARG A 75 -13.85 -7.82 -12.22
N GLU A 76 -12.88 -7.10 -11.66
CA GLU A 76 -11.89 -7.72 -10.77
C GLU A 76 -12.45 -8.13 -9.42
N LEU A 77 -13.40 -7.37 -8.87
CA LEU A 77 -14.10 -7.82 -7.66
C LEU A 77 -14.81 -9.16 -7.89
N VAL A 78 -15.43 -9.38 -9.05
CA VAL A 78 -16.04 -10.68 -9.41
C VAL A 78 -14.99 -11.80 -9.53
N ASN A 79 -13.81 -11.51 -10.08
CA ASN A 79 -12.72 -12.48 -10.17
C ASN A 79 -12.18 -12.85 -8.78
N ILE A 80 -12.01 -11.86 -7.91
CA ILE A 80 -11.60 -12.04 -6.51
C ILE A 80 -12.62 -12.90 -5.76
N GLU A 81 -13.91 -12.58 -5.87
CA GLU A 81 -14.98 -13.35 -5.23
C GLU A 81 -14.96 -14.83 -5.65
N ARG A 82 -14.81 -15.07 -6.96
CA ARG A 82 -14.71 -16.43 -7.51
C ARG A 82 -13.49 -17.17 -6.97
N PHE A 83 -12.33 -16.51 -6.94
CA PHE A 83 -11.09 -17.07 -6.43
C PHE A 83 -11.17 -17.39 -4.92
N LEU A 84 -11.77 -16.50 -4.13
CA LEU A 84 -11.94 -16.68 -2.69
C LEU A 84 -13.02 -17.73 -2.36
N GLY A 85 -14.01 -17.93 -3.22
CA GLY A 85 -15.10 -18.90 -3.07
C GLY A 85 -14.65 -20.34 -2.80
N GLU A 86 -13.43 -20.70 -3.22
CA GLU A 86 -12.86 -22.02 -2.96
C GLU A 86 -12.31 -22.18 -1.53
N SER A 87 -12.14 -21.09 -0.78
CA SER A 87 -11.35 -21.07 0.47
C SER A 87 -12.01 -20.34 1.64
N LEU A 88 -12.96 -19.43 1.38
CA LEU A 88 -13.61 -18.57 2.37
C LEU A 88 -15.13 -18.80 2.38
N LYS A 89 -15.77 -18.47 3.51
CA LYS A 89 -17.23 -18.48 3.62
C LYS A 89 -17.84 -17.24 2.94
N PRO A 90 -19.12 -17.29 2.51
CA PRO A 90 -19.75 -16.17 1.81
C PRO A 90 -19.67 -14.84 2.55
N PHE A 91 -19.88 -14.81 3.87
CA PHE A 91 -19.80 -13.57 4.66
C PHE A 91 -18.38 -12.99 4.72
N GLU A 92 -17.34 -13.84 4.73
CA GLU A 92 -15.94 -13.38 4.71
C GLU A 92 -15.59 -12.79 3.36
N ILE A 93 -16.11 -13.38 2.27
CA ILE A 93 -15.93 -12.86 0.91
C ILE A 93 -16.60 -11.49 0.80
N GLU A 94 -17.85 -11.37 1.26
CA GLU A 94 -18.58 -10.10 1.28
C GLU A 94 -17.83 -9.01 2.07
N ALA A 95 -17.39 -9.34 3.29
CA ALA A 95 -16.61 -8.41 4.10
C ALA A 95 -15.27 -8.05 3.43
N THR A 96 -14.59 -9.02 2.81
CA THR A 96 -13.32 -8.79 2.09
C THR A 96 -13.53 -7.80 0.95
N THR A 97 -14.53 -8.06 0.10
CA THR A 97 -14.90 -7.22 -1.06
C THR A 97 -15.25 -5.81 -0.61
N LYS A 98 -16.02 -5.65 0.49
CA LYS A 98 -16.34 -4.33 1.05
C LYS A 98 -15.10 -3.59 1.51
N ILE A 99 -14.19 -4.26 2.25
CA ILE A 99 -12.95 -3.63 2.73
C ILE A 99 -12.11 -3.15 1.55
N ILE A 100 -11.75 -4.03 0.61
CA ILE A 100 -10.82 -3.70 -0.48
C ILE A 100 -11.42 -2.67 -1.45
N SER A 101 -12.74 -2.64 -1.60
CA SER A 101 -13.41 -1.67 -2.49
C SER A 101 -13.57 -0.28 -1.87
N THR A 102 -13.51 -0.14 -0.55
CA THR A 102 -13.78 1.14 0.14
C THR A 102 -12.59 1.69 0.94
N MET A 103 -11.52 0.92 1.09
CA MET A 103 -10.29 1.38 1.76
C MET A 103 -9.42 2.37 0.97
N PRO A 104 -9.39 2.37 -0.39
CA PRO A 104 -8.47 3.24 -1.11
C PRO A 104 -8.66 4.70 -0.75
N TYR A 105 -7.55 5.44 -0.65
CA TYR A 105 -7.57 6.86 -0.28
C TYR A 105 -8.52 7.70 -1.14
N SER A 106 -8.55 7.49 -2.46
CA SER A 106 -9.44 8.22 -3.37
C SER A 106 -10.91 8.00 -3.02
N TYR A 107 -11.30 6.79 -2.65
CA TYR A 107 -12.66 6.49 -2.21
C TYR A 107 -13.02 7.29 -0.95
N VAL A 108 -12.15 7.26 0.07
CA VAL A 108 -12.38 7.96 1.34
C VAL A 108 -12.41 9.48 1.16
N LYS A 109 -11.59 10.04 0.25
CA LYS A 109 -11.64 11.48 -0.05
C LYS A 109 -12.93 11.91 -0.73
N GLU A 110 -13.51 11.04 -1.56
CA GLU A 110 -14.73 11.34 -2.31
C GLU A 110 -16.01 11.07 -1.50
N HIS A 111 -16.04 9.98 -0.73
CA HIS A 111 -17.25 9.47 -0.07
C HIS A 111 -17.21 9.54 1.46
N GLY A 112 -16.06 9.88 2.05
CA GLY A 112 -15.81 9.73 3.48
C GLY A 112 -15.49 8.29 3.88
N PHE A 113 -15.37 8.05 5.19
CA PHE A 113 -15.16 6.70 5.71
C PHE A 113 -16.45 5.88 5.60
N PRO A 114 -16.37 4.63 5.10
CA PRO A 114 -17.52 3.73 5.11
C PRO A 114 -17.84 3.31 6.55
N ASP A 115 -19.12 2.99 6.79
CA ASP A 115 -19.55 2.25 7.97
C ASP A 115 -19.66 0.76 7.62
N LEU A 116 -18.78 -0.05 8.21
CA LEU A 116 -18.75 -1.51 8.01
C LEU A 116 -19.19 -2.29 9.26
N GLY A 117 -19.81 -1.63 10.24
CA GLY A 117 -20.34 -2.27 11.44
C GLY A 117 -19.29 -3.09 12.19
N GLU A 118 -19.55 -4.39 12.38
CA GLU A 118 -18.63 -5.31 13.10
C GLU A 118 -17.25 -5.41 12.43
N TYR A 119 -17.14 -5.15 11.12
CA TYR A 119 -15.89 -5.22 10.38
C TYR A 119 -15.09 -3.91 10.39
N GLN A 120 -15.57 -2.85 11.08
CA GLN A 120 -14.93 -1.54 11.05
C GLN A 120 -13.48 -1.57 11.54
N THR A 121 -13.19 -2.32 12.61
CA THR A 121 -11.82 -2.46 13.12
C THR A 121 -10.94 -3.21 12.12
N ALA A 122 -11.46 -4.27 11.47
CA ALA A 122 -10.72 -4.99 10.44
C ALA A 122 -10.40 -4.09 9.23
N TYR A 123 -11.36 -3.28 8.81
CA TYR A 123 -11.18 -2.26 7.79
C TYR A 123 -10.09 -1.26 8.17
N ASN A 124 -10.14 -0.70 9.39
CA ASN A 124 -9.14 0.25 9.87
C ASN A 124 -7.74 -0.38 9.87
N ILE A 125 -7.59 -1.63 10.34
CA ILE A 125 -6.31 -2.35 10.34
C ILE A 125 -5.73 -2.45 8.93
N VAL A 126 -6.52 -2.93 7.96
CA VAL A 126 -6.04 -3.14 6.59
C VAL A 126 -5.71 -1.81 5.92
N ARG A 127 -6.56 -0.80 6.12
CA ARG A 127 -6.37 0.53 5.53
C ARG A 127 -5.14 1.23 6.11
N GLU A 128 -4.98 1.20 7.43
CA GLU A 128 -3.83 1.82 8.08
C GLU A 128 -2.53 1.11 7.70
N ALA A 129 -2.56 -0.22 7.54
CA ALA A 129 -1.43 -0.96 7.02
C ALA A 129 -1.01 -0.48 5.62
N ASP A 130 -1.95 -0.32 4.70
CA ASP A 130 -1.69 0.23 3.36
C ASP A 130 -1.13 1.66 3.44
N LEU A 131 -1.71 2.53 4.28
CA LEU A 131 -1.19 3.89 4.49
C LEU A 131 0.23 3.93 5.06
N LEU A 132 0.59 2.99 5.93
CA LEU A 132 1.97 2.88 6.45
C LEU A 132 2.96 2.50 5.34
N THR A 133 2.56 1.64 4.38
CA THR A 133 3.44 1.33 3.23
C THR A 133 3.67 2.54 2.32
N ALA A 134 2.76 3.52 2.30
CA ALA A 134 2.87 4.70 1.45
C ALA A 134 4.06 5.61 1.81
N TYR A 135 4.69 5.42 2.97
CA TYR A 135 5.90 6.14 3.38
C TYR A 135 7.18 5.64 2.68
N ASP A 136 7.11 4.58 1.87
CA ASP A 136 8.23 4.15 1.03
C ASP A 136 8.46 5.15 -0.11
N PHE A 137 9.46 6.02 0.05
CA PHE A 137 9.79 7.05 -0.92
C PHE A 137 10.36 6.47 -2.23
N ASP A 138 11.16 5.41 -2.15
CA ASP A 138 11.76 4.79 -3.34
C ASP A 138 10.67 4.20 -4.24
N ARG A 139 9.70 3.52 -3.61
CA ARG A 139 8.52 2.99 -4.28
C ARG A 139 7.73 4.08 -5.01
N SER A 140 7.67 5.29 -4.46
CA SER A 140 7.00 6.42 -5.10
C SER A 140 7.77 6.95 -6.30
N ILE A 141 9.11 6.99 -6.26
CA ILE A 141 9.92 7.34 -7.43
C ILE A 141 9.66 6.33 -8.55
N ILE A 142 9.74 5.04 -8.23
CA ILE A 142 9.49 3.92 -9.14
C ILE A 142 8.12 4.03 -9.81
N TYR A 143 7.07 4.30 -9.03
CA TYR A 143 5.72 4.50 -9.55
C TYR A 143 5.68 5.62 -10.61
N HIS A 144 6.33 6.75 -10.33
CA HIS A 144 6.38 7.86 -11.29
C HIS A 144 7.22 7.56 -12.53
N MET A 145 8.26 6.74 -12.41
CA MET A 145 9.05 6.27 -13.56
C MET A 145 8.28 5.28 -14.46
N ASN A 146 7.48 4.41 -13.85
CA ASN A 146 6.71 3.38 -14.57
C ASN A 146 5.41 3.93 -15.18
N ASN A 147 4.86 5.01 -14.64
CA ASN A 147 3.81 5.75 -15.31
C ASN A 147 4.38 6.38 -16.57
N HIS A 148 4.00 5.84 -17.73
CA HIS A 148 4.50 6.09 -19.10
C HIS A 148 4.58 7.56 -19.59
N ILE A 149 4.31 8.53 -18.72
CA ILE A 149 4.40 9.96 -18.96
C ILE A 149 5.83 10.49 -18.66
N VAL A 150 6.55 9.89 -17.70
CA VAL A 150 7.85 10.40 -17.24
C VAL A 150 8.88 9.27 -17.15
N LEU A 151 9.78 9.20 -18.14
CA LEU A 151 10.90 8.24 -18.16
C LEU A 151 12.17 8.76 -17.48
N ASP A 152 12.10 9.94 -16.85
CA ASP A 152 13.24 10.62 -16.23
C ASP A 152 13.20 10.49 -14.69
N LEU A 153 14.35 10.13 -14.13
CA LEU A 153 14.55 9.98 -12.69
C LEU A 153 14.37 11.31 -11.94
N GLN A 154 14.84 12.44 -12.46
CA GLN A 154 14.76 13.73 -11.76
C GLN A 154 13.32 14.21 -11.63
N THR A 155 12.55 14.14 -12.71
CA THR A 155 11.13 14.48 -12.73
C THR A 155 10.33 13.50 -11.88
N SER A 156 10.65 12.21 -11.91
CA SER A 156 10.03 11.21 -11.04
C SER A 156 10.30 11.47 -9.56
N PHE A 157 11.52 11.83 -9.19
CA PHE A 157 11.87 12.29 -7.84
C PHE A 157 11.08 13.54 -7.44
N HIS A 158 10.96 14.53 -8.32
CA HIS A 158 10.20 15.74 -8.03
C HIS A 158 8.70 15.45 -7.83
N ASN A 159 8.12 14.62 -8.68
CA ASN A 159 6.73 14.19 -8.58
C ASN A 159 6.47 13.40 -7.29
N ALA A 160 7.38 12.47 -6.93
CA ALA A 160 7.30 11.73 -5.67
C ALA A 160 7.37 12.69 -4.47
N LYS A 161 8.28 13.67 -4.51
CA LYS A 161 8.39 14.68 -3.45
C LYS A 161 7.09 15.49 -3.30
N THR A 162 6.49 15.92 -4.41
CA THR A 162 5.20 16.62 -4.41
C THR A 162 4.11 15.74 -3.78
N LEU A 163 3.97 14.49 -4.23
CA LEU A 163 3.01 13.52 -3.67
C LEU A 163 3.21 13.33 -2.16
N PHE A 164 4.45 13.25 -1.69
CA PHE A 164 4.75 13.11 -0.26
C PHE A 164 4.29 14.34 0.53
N SER A 165 4.63 15.55 0.07
CA SER A 165 4.23 16.79 0.73
C SER A 165 2.72 17.02 0.73
N GLU A 166 2.04 16.66 -0.36
CA GLU A 166 0.60 16.89 -0.52
C GLU A 166 -0.26 15.76 0.04
N ARG A 167 0.31 14.59 0.37
CA ARG A 167 -0.53 13.47 0.77
C ARG A 167 0.09 12.66 1.89
N VAL A 168 1.21 12.01 1.62
CA VAL A 168 1.77 11.01 2.55
C VAL A 168 2.09 11.62 3.91
N PHE A 169 2.74 12.78 3.92
CA PHE A 169 3.09 13.47 5.16
C PHE A 169 1.90 14.10 5.89
N ARG A 170 0.77 14.29 5.19
CA ARG A 170 -0.47 14.79 5.78
C ARG A 170 -1.33 13.71 6.41
N HIS A 171 -1.00 12.42 6.29
CA HIS A 171 -1.86 11.35 6.82
C HIS A 171 -2.18 11.47 8.32
N ASN A 172 -1.23 11.92 9.15
CA ASN A 172 -1.45 12.17 10.57
C ASN A 172 -2.34 13.41 10.81
N GLU A 173 -2.07 14.50 10.08
CA GLU A 173 -2.83 15.76 10.18
C GLU A 173 -4.29 15.58 9.71
N ASP A 174 -4.48 14.79 8.65
CA ASP A 174 -5.77 14.42 8.09
C ASP A 174 -6.52 13.39 8.97
N GLY A 175 -5.93 12.94 10.08
CA GLY A 175 -6.56 12.01 11.03
C GLY A 175 -6.84 10.62 10.45
N LEU A 176 -5.99 10.14 9.54
CA LEU A 176 -6.24 8.88 8.80
C LEU A 176 -5.85 7.61 9.56
N PHE A 177 -5.22 7.74 10.74
CA PHE A 177 -4.81 6.64 11.62
C PHE A 177 -5.64 6.61 12.90
N PHE A 178 -6.32 5.50 13.16
CA PHE A 178 -7.12 5.28 14.36
C PHE A 178 -6.38 4.47 15.41
N THR A 179 -5.61 3.44 15.00
CA THR A 179 -4.89 2.58 15.94
C THR A 179 -3.66 3.26 16.51
N ASP A 180 -3.31 2.92 17.75
CA ASP A 180 -2.14 3.51 18.42
C ASP A 180 -0.84 3.02 17.80
N TYR A 181 -0.80 1.78 17.30
CA TYR A 181 0.35 1.26 16.57
C TYR A 181 0.61 2.11 15.33
N ALA A 182 -0.40 2.34 14.48
CA ALA A 182 -0.20 3.05 13.23
C ALA A 182 0.19 4.52 13.46
N LYS A 183 -0.39 5.19 14.46
CA LYS A 183 0.02 6.57 14.84
C LYS A 183 1.49 6.66 15.24
N LYS A 184 1.99 5.70 16.02
CA LYS A 184 3.40 5.67 16.45
C LYS A 184 4.31 5.33 15.28
N GLN A 185 3.94 4.32 14.51
CA GLN A 185 4.74 3.83 13.40
C GLN A 185 4.83 4.86 12.26
N SER A 186 3.76 5.61 12.00
CA SER A 186 3.75 6.64 10.95
C SER A 186 4.76 7.76 11.21
N ILE A 187 5.03 8.10 12.48
CA ILE A 187 6.06 9.09 12.86
C ILE A 187 7.45 8.57 12.49
N VAL A 188 7.75 7.32 12.87
CA VAL A 188 9.04 6.67 12.54
C VAL A 188 9.23 6.59 11.02
N LEU A 189 8.18 6.19 10.29
CA LEU A 189 8.24 6.07 8.84
C LEU A 189 8.32 7.44 8.14
N HIS A 190 7.72 8.49 8.71
CA HIS A 190 7.89 9.86 8.24
C HIS A 190 9.37 10.26 8.27
N ASP A 191 10.05 10.06 9.40
CA ASP A 191 11.46 10.41 9.54
C ASP A 191 12.34 9.61 8.57
N ASN A 192 12.08 8.31 8.43
CA ASN A 192 12.80 7.45 7.47
C ASN A 192 12.60 7.92 6.03
N ALA A 193 11.36 8.26 5.65
CA ALA A 193 11.05 8.79 4.33
C ALA A 193 11.77 10.11 4.06
N PHE A 194 11.80 11.01 5.05
CA PHE A 194 12.51 12.28 4.95
C PHE A 194 14.02 12.10 4.76
N GLN A 195 14.63 11.18 5.51
CA GLN A 195 16.03 10.82 5.32
C GLN A 195 16.29 10.24 3.92
N ARG A 196 15.39 9.39 3.43
CA ARG A 196 15.50 8.79 2.09
C ARG A 196 15.38 9.83 0.99
N MET A 197 14.45 10.78 1.13
CA MET A 197 14.32 11.94 0.25
C MET A 197 15.60 12.78 0.20
N TRP A 198 16.20 13.05 1.36
CA TRP A 198 17.45 13.82 1.45
C TRP A 198 18.61 13.09 0.78
N PHE A 199 18.73 11.78 0.97
CA PHE A 199 19.71 10.95 0.30
C PHE A 199 19.62 11.04 -1.22
N TRP A 200 18.42 10.87 -1.79
CA TRP A 200 18.19 11.00 -3.23
C TRP A 200 18.49 12.40 -3.76
N LYS A 201 18.08 13.44 -3.03
CA LYS A 201 18.40 14.82 -3.39
C LYS A 201 19.90 15.00 -3.57
N ASN A 202 20.70 14.51 -2.63
CA ASN A 202 22.15 14.63 -2.72
C ASN A 202 22.71 13.89 -3.94
N ILE A 203 22.28 12.66 -4.20
CA ILE A 203 22.73 11.89 -5.38
C ILE A 203 22.45 12.68 -6.68
N LEU A 204 21.24 13.20 -6.82
CA LEU A 204 20.83 13.92 -8.03
C LEU A 204 21.51 15.29 -8.17
N ASP A 205 21.88 15.91 -7.06
CA ASP A 205 22.68 17.13 -7.08
C ASP A 205 24.16 16.84 -7.39
N TYR A 206 24.73 15.69 -6.99
CA TYR A 206 26.09 15.27 -7.35
C TYR A 206 26.25 15.03 -8.87
N GLU A 207 25.24 14.49 -9.56
CA GLU A 207 25.28 14.33 -11.01
C GLU A 207 25.46 15.66 -11.76
N LYS A 208 25.03 16.79 -11.17
CA LYS A 208 25.23 18.13 -11.75
C LYS A 208 26.68 18.62 -11.68
N PHE A 209 27.51 18.02 -10.82
CA PHE A 209 28.91 18.42 -10.62
C PHE A 209 29.93 17.51 -11.31
N GLY A 210 29.47 16.51 -12.08
CA GLY A 210 30.30 15.65 -12.92
C GLY A 210 31.09 14.59 -12.15
N PHE A 211 31.20 13.39 -12.74
CA PHE A 211 32.25 12.46 -12.34
C PHE A 211 33.61 13.09 -12.71
N PRO A 212 34.64 13.02 -11.84
CA PRO A 212 35.99 13.29 -12.30
C PRO A 212 36.28 12.35 -13.46
N ASP A 213 36.58 12.90 -14.63
CA ASP A 213 36.97 12.15 -15.81
C ASP A 213 38.19 11.29 -15.44
N ASP A 214 38.03 9.97 -15.41
CA ASP A 214 39.11 9.00 -15.16
C ASP A 214 39.95 8.84 -16.43
N SER A 215 40.26 9.96 -17.10
CA SER A 215 41.22 10.05 -18.22
C SER A 215 42.68 10.11 -17.73
N SER A 216 42.93 9.66 -16.49
CA SER A 216 44.27 9.50 -15.93
C SER A 216 44.47 8.11 -15.33
N LYS A 217 44.27 7.07 -16.16
CA LYS A 217 44.98 5.80 -15.97
C LYS A 217 46.03 5.64 -17.08
N PRO A 218 47.31 5.51 -16.71
CA PRO A 218 48.43 5.44 -17.66
C PRO A 218 48.41 4.18 -18.53
#